data_AF-A0A011M3P1-F1
#
_entry.id   AF-A0A011M3P1-F1
#
_cell.length_a   1.000
_cell.length_b   1.000
_cell.length_c   1.000
_cell.angle_alpha   90.00
_cell.angle_beta   90.00
_cell.angle_gamma   90.00
#
_symmetry.space_group_name_H-M   'P 1'
#
loop_
_entity.id
_entity.type
_entity.pdbx_description
1 polymer ?
#
loop_
_entity_poly.entity_id
_entity_poly.type
_entity_poly.pdbx_seq_one_letter_code
_entity_poly.pdbx_strand_id
1 'polypeptide(L)'
;MLNQPALNYIALSQGRALPAVFAEVTGLSERTLRNKANAEPRPGTLARVRQHSIAHARDTLAKIGLSPEDSEAWLGQHPGMTKRGALYAGMVYETQVNRVMAFPHTLQLALAIDKLSTRLWAARRADRLEEFRQALRESPLADAGNFAGSSDEAAEGCPPKLLARLESVASWAGMDEIVRTVAVNTLLSLLARWDVEFCSQFFSGYEARPFFALVLPRLDPKAGDADGCGELPRRRGMFQYPVRRCLEVLACMGEFVRRERWPDSVPSVKRMSIDSGEPEANLINWRDSTKAFTRRDFARLWEHLCSRGRGSSRHCEAPPPWPLYVATVLWQKSLSPTSKDGSRSIFVVDDWYLGWWRTHYDTLAATGCAFGTSPWPPCFTAV
;
A
#
# COMPACT_ATOMS: atom_id res chain seq x y z
N MET A 1 6.52 -0.70 15.32
CA MET A 1 7.70 -0.38 14.48
C MET A 1 7.22 0.23 13.17
N LEU A 2 7.89 1.29 12.68
CA LEU A 2 7.47 2.00 11.45
C LEU A 2 7.43 1.09 10.21
N ASN A 3 8.27 0.06 10.13
CA ASN A 3 8.35 -0.84 8.98
C ASN A 3 7.27 -1.94 8.92
N GLN A 4 6.42 -2.05 9.94
CA GLN A 4 5.42 -3.12 10.02
C GLN A 4 4.46 -3.15 8.80
N PRO A 5 3.94 -2.00 8.30
CA PRO A 5 3.10 -1.98 7.10
C PRO A 5 3.80 -2.56 5.86
N ALA A 6 5.03 -2.13 5.56
CA ALA A 6 5.79 -2.65 4.41
C ALA A 6 6.00 -4.17 4.50
N LEU A 7 6.36 -4.67 5.69
CA LEU A 7 6.49 -6.12 5.95
C LEU A 7 5.18 -6.88 5.76
N ASN A 8 4.07 -6.32 6.26
CA ASN A 8 2.75 -6.90 6.07
C ASN A 8 2.37 -6.93 4.59
N TYR A 9 2.66 -5.87 3.83
CA TYR A 9 2.45 -5.84 2.38
C TYR A 9 3.20 -6.97 1.69
N ILE A 10 4.51 -7.11 1.93
CA ILE A 10 5.32 -8.17 1.31
C ILE A 10 4.70 -9.53 1.60
N ALA A 11 4.34 -9.80 2.86
CA ALA A 11 3.74 -11.07 3.25
C ALA A 11 2.40 -11.37 2.56
N LEU A 12 1.48 -10.41 2.61
CA LEU A 12 0.15 -10.56 2.03
C LEU A 12 0.19 -10.64 0.50
N SER A 13 1.08 -9.87 -0.13
CA SER A 13 1.27 -9.87 -1.58
C SER A 13 1.74 -11.23 -2.11
N GLN A 14 2.41 -12.03 -1.28
CA GLN A 14 2.84 -13.39 -1.61
C GLN A 14 1.84 -14.46 -1.17
N GLY A 15 0.75 -14.10 -0.48
CA GLY A 15 -0.19 -15.06 0.12
C GLY A 15 0.44 -15.89 1.24
N ARG A 16 1.46 -15.35 1.91
CA ARG A 16 2.27 -16.06 2.92
C ARG A 16 2.08 -15.42 4.30
N ALA A 17 2.23 -16.23 5.33
CA ALA A 17 2.36 -15.71 6.69
C ALA A 17 3.68 -14.92 6.82
N LEU A 18 3.68 -13.87 7.65
CA LEU A 18 4.87 -13.05 7.85
C LEU A 18 6.12 -13.86 8.28
N PRO A 19 6.03 -14.87 9.19
CA PRO A 19 7.15 -15.75 9.49
C PRO A 19 7.63 -16.57 8.28
N ALA A 20 6.74 -16.95 7.36
CA ALA A 20 7.09 -17.69 6.16
C ALA A 20 7.83 -16.82 5.15
N VAL A 21 7.43 -15.55 5.02
CA VAL A 21 8.14 -14.56 4.21
C VAL A 21 9.49 -14.24 4.81
N PHE A 22 9.54 -14.03 6.12
CA PHE A 22 10.82 -13.94 6.81
C PHE A 22 11.63 -15.21 6.62
N ALA A 23 11.06 -16.41 6.58
CA ALA A 23 11.83 -17.64 6.40
C ALA A 23 12.46 -17.74 5.02
N GLU A 24 11.71 -17.41 3.97
CA GLU A 24 12.21 -17.37 2.59
C GLU A 24 13.23 -16.27 2.40
N VAL A 25 12.88 -15.04 2.79
CA VAL A 25 13.78 -13.90 2.70
C VAL A 25 15.01 -14.20 3.53
N THR A 26 14.87 -14.68 4.77
CA THR A 26 16.02 -14.85 5.66
C THR A 26 16.80 -16.17 5.52
N GLY A 27 16.30 -17.15 4.77
CA GLY A 27 16.83 -18.51 4.75
C GLY A 27 16.80 -19.22 6.11
N LEU A 28 16.12 -18.64 7.12
CA LEU A 28 15.92 -19.26 8.44
C LEU A 28 14.62 -20.07 8.44
N SER A 29 14.57 -21.17 9.18
CA SER A 29 13.30 -21.90 9.30
C SER A 29 12.24 -21.08 10.03
N GLU A 30 10.96 -21.23 9.66
CA GLU A 30 9.84 -20.55 10.35
C GLU A 30 9.87 -20.79 11.86
N ARG A 31 10.20 -22.02 12.28
CA ARG A 31 10.36 -22.38 13.69
C ARG A 31 11.44 -21.54 14.37
N THR A 32 12.56 -21.29 13.68
CA THR A 32 13.64 -20.45 14.20
C THR A 32 13.16 -19.00 14.35
N LEU A 33 12.44 -18.46 13.38
CA LEU A 33 11.91 -17.10 13.43
C LEU A 33 10.84 -16.91 14.52
N ARG A 34 9.98 -17.91 14.72
CA ARG A 34 8.98 -17.92 15.79
C ARG A 34 9.64 -18.02 17.18
N ASN A 35 10.70 -18.82 17.32
CA ASN A 35 11.37 -19.06 18.59
C ASN A 35 12.45 -18.01 18.93
N LYS A 36 12.99 -17.31 17.92
CA LYS A 36 14.05 -16.30 18.05
C LYS A 36 13.56 -14.89 17.71
N ALA A 37 12.31 -14.55 18.03
CA ALA A 37 11.79 -13.20 17.84
C ALA A 37 12.69 -12.10 18.44
N ASN A 38 13.60 -12.47 19.35
CA ASN A 38 14.57 -11.59 20.02
C ASN A 38 16.07 -11.84 19.67
N ALA A 39 16.45 -12.82 18.83
CA ALA A 39 17.87 -13.10 18.55
C ALA A 39 18.28 -12.72 17.12
N GLU A 40 19.40 -12.00 17.00
CA GLU A 40 19.87 -11.48 15.73
C GLU A 40 20.28 -12.60 14.76
N PRO A 41 19.85 -12.55 13.48
CA PRO A 41 20.36 -13.43 12.44
C PRO A 41 21.88 -13.25 12.29
N ARG A 42 22.63 -14.36 12.16
CA ARG A 42 24.09 -14.29 11.92
C ARG A 42 24.39 -13.53 10.61
N PRO A 43 25.51 -12.78 10.50
CA PRO A 43 25.87 -12.05 9.27
C PRO A 43 25.86 -12.92 8.01
N GLY A 44 26.37 -14.16 8.09
CA GLY A 44 26.35 -15.10 6.98
C GLY A 44 24.94 -15.56 6.57
N THR A 45 23.98 -15.57 7.51
CA THR A 45 22.57 -15.76 7.18
C THR A 45 22.09 -14.58 6.35
N LEU A 46 22.25 -13.34 6.85
CA LEU A 46 21.87 -12.08 6.19
C LEU A 46 22.45 -11.93 4.77
N ALA A 47 23.64 -12.46 4.50
CA ALA A 47 24.23 -12.48 3.16
C ALA A 47 23.47 -13.41 2.19
N ARG A 48 23.11 -14.63 2.64
CA ARG A 48 22.34 -15.59 1.82
C ARG A 48 20.94 -15.09 1.51
N VAL A 49 20.30 -14.43 2.47
CA VAL A 49 19.02 -13.71 2.29
C VAL A 49 19.04 -12.83 1.07
N ARG A 50 20.07 -11.98 1.03
CA ARG A 50 20.24 -10.97 0.00
C ARG A 50 20.47 -11.63 -1.35
N GLN A 51 21.34 -12.64 -1.40
CA GLN A 51 21.60 -13.41 -2.63
C GLN A 51 20.33 -14.08 -3.18
N HIS A 52 19.52 -14.70 -2.33
CA HIS A 52 18.26 -15.32 -2.75
C HIS A 52 17.26 -14.29 -3.29
N SER A 53 17.10 -13.15 -2.60
CA SER A 53 16.23 -12.05 -3.07
C SER A 53 16.67 -11.49 -4.42
N ILE A 54 17.98 -11.35 -4.63
CA ILE A 54 18.56 -10.91 -5.92
C ILE A 54 18.26 -11.93 -7.01
N ALA A 55 18.48 -13.22 -6.75
CA ALA A 55 18.22 -14.28 -7.72
C ALA A 55 16.73 -14.31 -8.13
N HIS A 56 15.81 -14.21 -7.16
CA HIS A 56 14.38 -14.15 -7.45
C HIS A 56 14.01 -12.90 -8.27
N ALA A 57 14.60 -11.75 -7.96
CA ALA A 57 14.36 -10.52 -8.72
C ALA A 57 14.89 -10.66 -10.17
N ARG A 58 16.09 -11.22 -10.37
CA ARG A 58 16.62 -11.54 -11.71
C ARG A 58 15.69 -12.44 -12.51
N ASP A 59 15.20 -13.52 -11.90
CA ASP A 59 14.24 -14.43 -12.53
C ASP A 59 12.95 -13.73 -12.96
N THR A 60 12.49 -12.77 -12.15
CA THR A 60 11.27 -12.00 -12.44
C THR A 60 11.52 -11.02 -13.60
N LEU A 61 12.66 -10.33 -13.60
CA LEU A 61 13.05 -9.40 -14.67
C LEU A 61 13.28 -10.14 -16.00
N ALA A 62 13.87 -11.34 -15.95
CA ALA A 62 14.03 -12.19 -17.13
C ALA A 62 12.68 -12.63 -17.72
N LYS A 63 11.70 -12.98 -16.88
CA LYS A 63 10.35 -13.39 -17.32
C LYS A 63 9.57 -12.28 -18.02
N ILE A 64 9.87 -11.02 -17.73
CA ILE A 64 9.26 -9.85 -18.39
C ILE A 64 10.09 -9.36 -19.58
N GLY A 65 11.13 -10.11 -19.97
CA GLY A 65 11.91 -9.86 -21.19
C GLY A 65 13.01 -8.81 -21.06
N LEU A 66 13.41 -8.42 -19.85
CA LEU A 66 14.57 -7.52 -19.68
C LEU A 66 15.86 -8.26 -20.00
N SER A 67 16.80 -7.54 -20.64
CA SER A 67 18.16 -8.03 -20.84
C SER A 67 18.87 -8.26 -19.49
N PRO A 68 19.87 -9.14 -19.43
CA PRO A 68 20.72 -9.28 -18.24
C PRO A 68 21.35 -7.95 -17.81
N GLU A 69 21.80 -7.13 -18.77
CA GLU A 69 22.42 -5.83 -18.51
C GLU A 69 21.43 -4.84 -17.90
N ASP A 70 20.21 -4.72 -18.46
CA ASP A 70 19.16 -3.87 -17.89
C ASP A 70 18.69 -4.38 -16.52
N SER A 71 18.67 -5.71 -16.35
CA SER A 71 18.33 -6.33 -15.06
C SER A 71 19.37 -5.97 -14.00
N GLU A 72 20.67 -6.06 -14.30
CA GLU A 72 21.73 -5.64 -13.38
C GLU A 72 21.69 -4.14 -13.09
N ALA A 73 21.48 -3.30 -14.12
CA ALA A 73 21.36 -1.86 -13.94
C ALA A 73 20.17 -1.51 -13.02
N TRP A 74 19.02 -2.17 -13.23
CA TRP A 74 17.83 -1.98 -12.41
C TRP A 74 18.03 -2.48 -10.98
N LEU A 75 18.65 -3.66 -10.79
CA LEU A 75 18.95 -4.21 -9.48
C LEU A 75 19.99 -3.38 -8.72
N GLY A 76 20.97 -2.81 -9.42
CA GLY A 76 21.96 -1.90 -8.85
C GLY A 76 21.35 -0.62 -8.27
N GLN A 77 20.23 -0.17 -8.82
CA GLN A 77 19.48 1.00 -8.35
C GLN A 77 18.46 0.66 -7.25
N HIS A 78 18.16 -0.63 -7.01
CA HIS A 78 17.15 -1.03 -6.04
C HIS A 78 17.51 -0.57 -4.60
N PRO A 79 16.63 0.16 -3.88
CA PRO A 79 16.94 0.68 -2.55
C PRO A 79 17.35 -0.38 -1.53
N GLY A 80 16.66 -1.54 -1.53
CA GLY A 80 17.02 -2.68 -0.68
C GLY A 80 18.40 -3.30 -0.99
N MET A 81 18.95 -3.01 -2.16
CA MET A 81 20.28 -3.45 -2.59
C MET A 81 21.38 -2.47 -2.23
N THR A 82 21.07 -1.20 -2.01
CA THR A 82 22.08 -0.18 -1.65
C THR A 82 22.03 0.17 -0.16
N LYS A 83 20.87 0.02 0.49
CA LYS A 83 20.62 0.44 1.87
C LYS A 83 19.93 -0.67 2.67
N ARG A 84 20.51 -1.04 3.81
CA ARG A 84 19.88 -2.00 4.75
C ARG A 84 18.60 -1.38 5.33
N GLY A 85 17.51 -2.13 5.34
CA GLY A 85 16.24 -1.70 5.95
C GLY A 85 15.36 -0.83 5.06
N ALA A 86 15.68 -0.69 3.76
CA ALA A 86 14.93 0.10 2.79
C ALA A 86 13.64 -0.60 2.29
N LEU A 87 12.70 -0.88 3.21
CA LEU A 87 11.51 -1.68 2.93
C LEU A 87 10.41 -0.89 2.21
N TYR A 88 10.14 0.35 2.63
CA TYR A 88 9.17 1.20 1.93
C TYR A 88 9.69 1.60 0.57
N ALA A 89 10.96 2.00 0.49
CA ALA A 89 11.58 2.40 -0.77
C ALA A 89 11.65 1.21 -1.74
N GLY A 90 11.97 0.00 -1.25
CA GLY A 90 11.87 -1.23 -2.04
C GLY A 90 10.46 -1.48 -2.56
N MET A 91 9.44 -1.39 -1.69
CA MET A 91 8.04 -1.53 -2.09
C MET A 91 7.65 -0.55 -3.20
N VAL A 92 7.96 0.74 -3.07
CA VAL A 92 7.67 1.74 -4.11
C VAL A 92 8.44 1.43 -5.40
N TYR A 93 9.73 1.14 -5.29
CA TYR A 93 10.58 0.84 -6.45
C TYR A 93 10.12 -0.39 -7.23
N GLU A 94 9.69 -1.46 -6.54
CA GLU A 94 9.17 -2.68 -7.18
C GLU A 94 7.88 -2.48 -7.97
N THR A 95 7.11 -1.41 -7.70
CA THR A 95 5.92 -1.07 -8.47
C THR A 95 6.21 -0.26 -9.74
N GLN A 96 7.43 0.27 -9.88
CA GLN A 96 7.90 0.98 -11.07
C GLN A 96 8.22 -0.03 -12.18
N VAL A 97 7.25 -0.86 -12.53
CA VAL A 97 7.40 -1.94 -13.50
C VAL A 97 7.72 -1.35 -14.88
N ASN A 98 8.69 -1.95 -15.57
CA ASN A 98 9.12 -1.64 -16.94
C ASN A 98 9.51 -0.19 -17.21
N ARG A 99 9.86 0.60 -16.18
CA ARG A 99 10.16 2.04 -16.33
C ARG A 99 9.01 2.86 -16.95
N VAL A 100 7.77 2.35 -16.92
CA VAL A 100 6.62 3.04 -17.53
C VAL A 100 6.20 4.25 -16.68
N MET A 101 6.25 4.11 -15.36
CA MET A 101 6.00 5.19 -14.41
C MET A 101 7.05 5.16 -13.31
N ALA A 102 7.62 6.33 -13.03
CA ALA A 102 8.52 6.53 -11.91
C ALA A 102 7.80 7.39 -10.87
N PHE A 103 8.04 7.10 -9.59
CA PHE A 103 7.45 7.84 -8.48
C PHE A 103 8.55 8.50 -7.62
N PRO A 104 9.36 9.43 -8.18
CA PRO A 104 10.50 10.01 -7.48
C PRO A 104 10.13 10.67 -6.15
N HIS A 105 9.00 11.39 -6.08
CA HIS A 105 8.61 12.10 -4.87
C HIS A 105 8.15 11.12 -3.77
N THR A 106 7.40 10.09 -4.16
CA THR A 106 6.99 9.01 -3.27
C THR A 106 8.20 8.19 -2.81
N LEU A 107 9.13 7.88 -3.70
CA LEU A 107 10.34 7.13 -3.38
C LEU A 107 11.24 7.90 -2.40
N GLN A 108 11.35 9.22 -2.57
CA GLN A 108 12.08 10.07 -1.63
C GLN A 108 11.47 10.04 -0.23
N LEU A 109 10.13 10.12 -0.13
CA LEU A 109 9.42 10.00 1.14
C LEU A 109 9.65 8.61 1.76
N ALA A 110 9.52 7.55 0.98
CA ALA A 110 9.76 6.17 1.41
C ALA A 110 11.19 5.97 1.97
N LEU A 111 12.21 6.55 1.32
CA LEU A 111 13.58 6.55 1.81
C LEU A 111 13.76 7.29 3.13
N ALA A 112 13.05 8.40 3.34
CA ALA A 112 13.06 9.13 4.61
C ALA A 112 12.45 8.28 5.75
N ILE A 113 11.37 7.55 5.46
CA ILE A 113 10.71 6.62 6.40
C ILE A 113 11.66 5.49 6.78
N ASP A 114 12.30 4.86 5.80
CA ASP A 114 13.25 3.77 6.03
C ASP A 114 14.47 4.23 6.86
N LYS A 115 14.98 5.44 6.58
CA LYS A 115 16.07 6.06 7.35
C LYS A 115 15.67 6.28 8.81
N LEU A 116 14.49 6.86 9.06
CA LEU A 116 13.98 7.07 10.41
C LEU A 116 13.82 5.72 11.13
N SER A 117 13.15 4.76 10.49
CA SER A 117 12.90 3.43 11.05
C SER A 117 14.18 2.70 11.46
N THR A 118 15.24 2.81 10.65
CA THR A 118 16.56 2.26 10.97
C THR A 118 17.17 2.92 12.21
N ARG A 119 17.10 4.26 12.34
CA ARG A 119 17.58 4.99 13.52
C ARG A 119 16.80 4.58 14.78
N LEU A 120 15.47 4.55 14.70
CA LEU A 120 14.60 4.17 15.81
C LEU A 120 14.88 2.73 16.29
N TRP A 121 15.05 1.81 15.35
CA TRP A 121 15.38 0.42 15.68
C TRP A 121 16.74 0.29 16.37
N ALA A 122 17.76 1.00 15.87
CA ALA A 122 19.09 0.99 16.48
C ALA A 122 19.06 1.54 17.92
N ALA A 123 18.39 2.67 18.14
CA ALA A 123 18.23 3.27 19.46
C ALA A 123 17.46 2.36 20.43
N ARG A 124 16.34 1.78 19.98
CA ARG A 124 15.55 0.83 20.80
C ARG A 124 16.34 -0.41 21.17
N ARG A 125 17.12 -0.96 20.23
CA ARG A 125 17.96 -2.13 20.48
C ARG A 125 19.07 -1.84 21.48
N ALA A 126 19.63 -0.64 21.46
CA ALA A 126 20.68 -0.21 22.38
C ALA A 126 20.13 0.27 23.74
N ASP A 127 18.81 0.19 23.95
CA ASP A 127 18.10 0.71 25.13
C ASP A 127 18.33 2.22 25.37
N ARG A 128 18.45 3.00 24.29
CA ARG A 128 18.73 4.43 24.34
C ARG A 128 17.49 5.25 24.02
N LEU A 129 16.67 5.49 25.05
CA LEU A 129 15.41 6.25 24.90
C LEU A 129 15.65 7.68 24.39
N GLU A 130 16.69 8.36 24.86
CA GLU A 130 17.01 9.73 24.43
C GLU A 130 17.34 9.82 22.95
N GLU A 131 18.19 8.93 22.45
CA GLU A 131 18.52 8.86 21.02
C GLU A 131 17.28 8.56 20.17
N PHE A 132 16.35 7.76 20.70
CA PHE A 132 15.07 7.48 20.03
C PHE A 132 14.20 8.75 19.93
N ARG A 133 14.09 9.52 21.02
CA ARG A 133 13.36 10.79 21.04
C ARG A 133 13.97 11.80 20.08
N GLN A 134 15.29 11.96 20.15
CA GLN A 134 16.02 12.85 19.26
C GLN A 134 15.86 12.46 17.79
N ALA A 135 15.89 11.16 17.47
CA ALA A 135 15.68 10.69 16.10
C ALA A 135 14.27 10.99 15.56
N LEU A 136 13.24 10.92 16.41
CA LEU A 136 11.90 11.38 16.06
C LEU A 136 11.88 12.89 15.83
N ARG A 137 12.41 13.68 16.77
CA ARG A 137 12.40 15.16 16.72
C ARG A 137 13.11 15.73 15.49
N GLU A 138 14.26 15.16 15.13
CA GLU A 138 15.07 15.59 14.00
C GLU A 138 14.56 15.06 12.65
N SER A 139 13.53 14.22 12.65
CA SER A 139 13.01 13.66 11.42
C SER A 139 12.33 14.74 10.58
N PRO A 140 12.53 14.77 9.25
CA PRO A 140 11.68 15.58 8.37
C PRO A 140 10.22 15.10 8.38
N LEU A 141 9.95 13.90 8.92
CA LEU A 141 8.62 13.37 9.18
C LEU A 141 8.06 13.85 10.53
N ALA A 142 8.74 14.76 11.24
CA ALA A 142 8.27 15.41 12.45
C ALA A 142 7.70 16.80 12.19
N ASP A 143 6.99 16.94 11.09
CA ASP A 143 6.11 18.08 10.85
C ASP A 143 4.81 17.96 11.67
N ALA A 144 4.06 19.06 11.71
CA ALA A 144 2.82 19.14 12.46
C ALA A 144 1.79 18.06 12.03
N GLY A 145 1.74 17.72 10.74
CA GLY A 145 0.80 16.74 10.20
C GLY A 145 1.09 15.32 10.68
N ASN A 146 2.35 14.88 10.67
CA ASN A 146 2.73 13.51 11.04
C ASN A 146 2.64 13.24 12.54
N PHE A 147 2.60 14.29 13.35
CA PHE A 147 2.46 14.22 14.80
C PHE A 147 1.07 14.62 15.29
N ALA A 148 0.11 14.90 14.41
CA ALA A 148 -1.27 15.16 14.81
C ALA A 148 -1.98 13.87 15.24
N GLY A 149 -2.77 13.95 16.32
CA GLY A 149 -3.66 12.89 16.81
C GLY A 149 -5.07 12.96 16.21
N SER A 150 -5.40 14.02 15.47
CA SER A 150 -6.62 14.15 14.65
C SER A 150 -6.39 15.08 13.44
N SER A 151 -7.34 15.10 12.49
CA SER A 151 -7.37 16.07 11.39
C SER A 151 -7.47 17.52 11.89
N ASP A 152 -8.26 17.74 12.94
CA ASP A 152 -8.48 19.07 13.52
C ASP A 152 -7.18 19.60 14.14
N GLU A 153 -6.47 18.73 14.85
CA GLU A 153 -5.17 19.06 15.44
C GLU A 153 -4.12 19.39 14.36
N ALA A 154 -4.19 18.76 13.19
CA ALA A 154 -3.31 19.08 12.07
C ALA A 154 -3.63 20.46 11.45
N ALA A 155 -4.89 20.92 11.54
CA ALA A 155 -5.36 22.17 10.92
C ALA A 155 -5.17 23.41 11.82
N GLU A 156 -5.13 23.25 13.14
CA GLU A 156 -5.17 24.33 14.13
C GLU A 156 -3.86 25.16 14.25
N GLY A 157 -2.82 24.88 13.47
CA GLY A 157 -1.54 25.63 13.50
C GLY A 157 -0.79 25.57 14.83
N CYS A 158 -1.29 24.80 15.80
CA CYS A 158 -0.67 24.55 17.10
C CYS A 158 0.38 23.44 16.99
N PRO A 159 1.46 23.47 17.80
CA PRO A 159 2.37 22.34 17.90
C PRO A 159 1.58 21.09 18.28
N PRO A 160 1.74 19.95 17.57
CA PRO A 160 0.94 18.77 17.85
C PRO A 160 1.15 18.31 19.29
N LYS A 161 0.06 17.94 19.96
CA LYS A 161 0.03 17.35 21.30
C LYS A 161 0.94 16.14 21.38
N LEU A 162 1.07 15.35 20.30
CA LEU A 162 1.98 14.21 20.27
C LEU A 162 3.47 14.62 20.35
N LEU A 163 3.84 15.75 19.75
CA LEU A 163 5.19 16.31 19.83
C LEU A 163 5.48 16.82 21.24
N ALA A 164 4.52 17.51 21.88
CA ALA A 164 4.63 17.90 23.28
C ALA A 164 4.73 16.69 24.22
N ARG A 165 3.94 15.64 23.95
CA ARG A 165 3.99 14.37 24.70
C ARG A 165 5.35 13.69 24.57
N LEU A 166 5.98 13.73 23.40
CA LEU A 166 7.31 13.14 23.15
C LEU A 166 8.35 13.61 24.18
N GLU A 167 8.32 14.90 24.55
CA GLU A 167 9.24 15.48 25.54
C GLU A 167 9.03 14.95 26.96
N SER A 168 7.81 14.54 27.29
CA SER A 168 7.43 14.03 28.61
C SER A 168 7.58 12.51 28.78
N VAL A 169 7.85 11.76 27.70
CA VAL A 169 7.93 10.30 27.77
C VAL A 169 9.21 9.85 28.48
N ALA A 170 9.04 9.25 29.66
CA ALA A 170 10.12 8.67 30.47
C ALA A 170 10.26 7.15 30.34
N SER A 171 9.45 6.49 29.50
CA SER A 171 9.46 5.03 29.36
C SER A 171 9.18 4.56 27.94
N TRP A 172 9.66 3.36 27.63
CA TRP A 172 9.37 2.70 26.36
C TRP A 172 7.88 2.44 26.11
N ALA A 173 7.09 2.20 27.17
CA ALA A 173 5.66 1.99 27.04
C ALA A 173 4.95 3.25 26.52
N GLY A 174 5.31 4.43 27.05
CA GLY A 174 4.80 5.70 26.52
C GLY A 174 5.27 5.97 25.08
N MET A 175 6.48 5.53 24.74
CA MET A 175 7.02 5.66 23.39
C MET A 175 6.26 4.81 22.36
N ASP A 176 5.80 3.63 22.75
CA ASP A 176 5.12 2.69 21.84
C ASP A 176 3.77 3.23 21.33
N GLU A 177 3.10 4.12 22.07
CA GLU A 177 1.88 4.81 21.62
C GLU A 177 2.20 5.90 20.59
N ILE A 178 3.22 6.73 20.86
CA ILE A 178 3.68 7.77 19.93
C ILE A 178 4.13 7.14 18.61
N VAL A 179 4.94 6.09 18.68
CA VAL A 179 5.44 5.38 17.49
C VAL A 179 4.31 4.76 16.69
N ARG A 180 3.23 4.30 17.34
CA ARG A 180 2.05 3.80 16.62
C ARG A 180 1.35 4.91 15.84
N THR A 181 1.13 6.06 16.46
CA THR A 181 0.51 7.22 15.80
C THR A 181 1.35 7.71 14.63
N VAL A 182 2.65 7.91 14.85
CA VAL A 182 3.60 8.29 13.77
C VAL A 182 3.62 7.24 12.66
N ALA A 183 3.58 5.93 12.98
CA ALA A 183 3.52 4.88 11.97
C ALA A 183 2.28 4.96 11.09
N VAL A 184 1.11 5.23 11.68
CA VAL A 184 -0.15 5.38 10.94
C VAL A 184 -0.11 6.63 10.06
N ASN A 185 0.28 7.78 10.62
CA ASN A 185 0.36 9.03 9.86
C ASN A 185 1.35 8.95 8.72
N THR A 186 2.52 8.35 8.97
CA THR A 186 3.55 8.14 7.95
C THR A 186 3.04 7.23 6.82
N LEU A 187 2.29 6.18 7.15
CA LEU A 187 1.69 5.31 6.14
C LEU A 187 0.63 6.05 5.32
N LEU A 188 -0.27 6.80 5.96
CA LEU A 188 -1.29 7.59 5.27
C LEU A 188 -0.65 8.66 4.37
N SER A 189 0.35 9.37 4.88
CA SER A 189 1.13 10.37 4.14
C SER A 189 1.84 9.75 2.92
N LEU A 190 2.45 8.57 3.08
CA LEU A 190 3.06 7.85 1.97
C LEU A 190 2.04 7.46 0.90
N LEU A 191 0.91 6.86 1.30
CA LEU A 191 -0.14 6.45 0.37
C LEU A 191 -0.77 7.65 -0.35
N ALA A 192 -1.00 8.74 0.36
CA ALA A 192 -1.53 9.98 -0.18
C ALA A 192 -0.58 10.61 -1.21
N ARG A 193 0.71 10.72 -0.90
CA ARG A 193 1.70 11.20 -1.88
C ARG A 193 1.75 10.31 -3.12
N TRP A 194 1.71 8.99 -2.90
CA TRP A 194 1.73 8.03 -3.99
C TRP A 194 0.49 8.13 -4.88
N ASP A 195 -0.68 8.33 -4.28
CA ASP A 195 -1.94 8.54 -5.00
C ASP A 195 -1.88 9.78 -5.90
N VAL A 196 -1.40 10.92 -5.38
CA VAL A 196 -1.24 12.16 -6.15
C VAL A 196 -0.30 11.94 -7.35
N GLU A 197 0.88 11.38 -7.10
CA GLU A 197 1.89 11.15 -8.14
C GLU A 197 1.40 10.12 -9.18
N PHE A 198 0.74 9.06 -8.73
CA PHE A 198 0.11 8.05 -9.59
C PHE A 198 -1.00 8.66 -10.45
N CYS A 199 -1.90 9.45 -9.87
CA CYS A 199 -2.98 10.11 -10.62
C CYS A 199 -2.46 11.09 -11.66
N SER A 200 -1.43 11.88 -11.32
CA SER A 200 -0.83 12.84 -12.26
C SER A 200 -0.22 12.17 -13.50
N GLN A 201 0.15 10.89 -13.42
CA GLN A 201 0.75 10.13 -14.51
C GLN A 201 -0.28 9.24 -15.21
N PHE A 202 -0.98 8.40 -14.45
CA PHE A 202 -1.88 7.38 -15.00
C PHE A 202 -3.22 7.98 -15.45
N PHE A 203 -3.68 9.05 -14.79
CA PHE A 203 -4.95 9.72 -15.04
C PHE A 203 -4.76 11.20 -15.38
N SER A 204 -3.66 11.54 -16.06
CA SER A 204 -3.27 12.92 -16.36
C SER A 204 -4.32 13.76 -17.11
N GLY A 205 -5.27 13.12 -17.80
CA GLY A 205 -6.38 13.79 -18.48
C GLY A 205 -7.59 14.14 -17.60
N TYR A 206 -7.65 13.64 -16.37
CA TYR A 206 -8.76 13.82 -15.44
C TYR A 206 -8.45 14.83 -14.35
N GLU A 207 -9.50 15.41 -13.77
CA GLU A 207 -9.41 16.26 -12.59
C GLU A 207 -8.69 15.55 -11.44
N ALA A 208 -7.99 16.31 -10.60
CA ALA A 208 -7.31 15.74 -9.45
C ALA A 208 -8.33 15.13 -8.46
N ARG A 209 -8.12 13.88 -8.08
CA ARG A 209 -8.98 13.17 -7.11
C ARG A 209 -8.15 12.15 -6.31
N PRO A 210 -8.50 11.89 -5.04
CA PRO A 210 -7.95 10.79 -4.26
C PRO A 210 -8.41 9.42 -4.81
N PHE A 211 -7.70 8.88 -5.80
CA PHE A 211 -8.10 7.63 -6.46
C PHE A 211 -7.97 6.43 -5.51
N PHE A 212 -7.02 6.48 -4.59
CA PHE A 212 -6.86 5.48 -3.53
C PHE A 212 -8.05 5.49 -2.54
N ALA A 213 -8.80 6.58 -2.39
CA ALA A 213 -10.01 6.55 -1.58
C ALA A 213 -11.09 5.60 -2.15
N LEU A 214 -11.04 5.29 -3.46
CA LEU A 214 -11.96 4.32 -4.09
C LEU A 214 -11.84 2.91 -3.52
N VAL A 215 -10.74 2.59 -2.83
CA VAL A 215 -10.46 1.25 -2.29
C VAL A 215 -10.46 1.21 -0.77
N LEU A 216 -10.85 2.30 -0.10
CA LEU A 216 -11.15 2.30 1.32
C LEU A 216 -12.36 1.40 1.64
N PRO A 217 -12.37 0.76 2.83
CA PRO A 217 -13.55 0.03 3.28
C PRO A 217 -14.70 0.99 3.54
N ARG A 218 -15.92 0.55 3.23
CA ARG A 218 -17.13 1.35 3.48
C ARG A 218 -18.36 0.49 3.71
N LEU A 219 -19.40 1.11 4.25
CA LEU A 219 -20.73 0.54 4.32
C LEU A 219 -21.33 0.46 2.90
N ASP A 220 -22.03 -0.63 2.59
CA ASP A 220 -22.80 -0.75 1.37
C ASP A 220 -23.96 0.26 1.44
N PRO A 221 -24.17 1.11 0.42
CA PRO A 221 -25.25 2.10 0.44
C PRO A 221 -26.64 1.48 0.67
N LYS A 222 -26.83 0.20 0.31
CA LYS A 222 -28.08 -0.54 0.52
C LYS A 222 -28.25 -1.08 1.94
N ALA A 223 -27.24 -0.94 2.80
CA ALA A 223 -27.31 -1.35 4.19
C ALA A 223 -28.27 -0.47 5.02
N GLY A 224 -28.70 0.68 4.46
CA GLY A 224 -29.57 1.66 5.10
C GLY A 224 -28.76 2.72 5.87
N ASP A 225 -29.29 3.94 5.90
CA ASP A 225 -28.81 4.98 6.82
C ASP A 225 -29.05 4.49 8.24
N ALA A 226 -27.97 4.12 8.94
CA ALA A 226 -28.00 4.17 10.38
C ALA A 226 -27.90 5.64 10.78
N ASP A 227 -29.03 6.34 10.69
CA ASP A 227 -29.24 7.57 11.44
C ASP A 227 -28.77 7.30 12.87
N GLY A 228 -27.81 8.12 13.32
CA GLY A 228 -26.85 7.82 14.38
C GLY A 228 -27.38 7.05 15.59
N CYS A 229 -26.52 6.17 16.11
CA CYS A 229 -26.60 5.50 17.42
C CYS A 229 -27.49 4.24 17.52
N GLY A 230 -27.35 3.30 16.57
CA GLY A 230 -27.89 1.94 16.71
C GLY A 230 -26.89 0.85 16.28
N GLU A 231 -27.01 -0.35 16.84
CA GLU A 231 -26.33 -1.54 16.32
C GLU A 231 -26.77 -1.78 14.86
N LEU A 232 -25.82 -1.72 13.93
CA LEU A 232 -26.10 -2.04 12.53
C LEU A 232 -26.57 -3.52 12.43
N PRO A 233 -27.69 -3.80 11.75
CA PRO A 233 -28.21 -5.15 11.64
C PRO A 233 -27.20 -6.05 10.92
N ARG A 234 -26.71 -7.10 11.58
CA ARG A 234 -25.67 -8.03 11.05
C ARG A 234 -26.14 -8.77 9.79
N ARG A 235 -26.05 -8.12 8.63
CA ARG A 235 -26.37 -8.68 7.31
C ARG A 235 -25.09 -9.00 6.53
N ARG A 236 -25.09 -10.12 5.82
CA ARG A 236 -24.00 -10.48 4.91
C ARG A 236 -23.89 -9.44 3.79
N GLY A 237 -22.67 -9.01 3.48
CA GLY A 237 -22.41 -8.06 2.39
C GLY A 237 -22.64 -6.59 2.72
N MET A 238 -22.90 -6.27 4.00
CA MET A 238 -23.09 -4.89 4.47
C MET A 238 -21.85 -4.01 4.32
N PHE A 239 -20.66 -4.61 4.28
CA PHE A 239 -19.41 -3.88 4.09
C PHE A 239 -18.76 -4.27 2.77
N GLN A 240 -18.18 -3.27 2.12
CA GLN A 240 -17.35 -3.43 0.94
C GLN A 240 -15.89 -3.34 1.37
N TYR A 241 -15.18 -4.47 1.31
CA TYR A 241 -13.77 -4.55 1.70
C TYR A 241 -12.84 -3.98 0.62
N PRO A 242 -11.61 -3.57 0.97
CA PRO A 242 -10.65 -3.03 0.01
C PRO A 242 -10.43 -3.93 -1.22
N VAL A 243 -10.28 -5.24 -1.03
CA VAL A 243 -10.10 -6.17 -2.18
C VAL A 243 -11.33 -6.17 -3.11
N ARG A 244 -12.55 -6.17 -2.55
CA ARG A 244 -13.78 -6.07 -3.36
C ARG A 244 -13.80 -4.79 -4.18
N ARG A 245 -13.53 -3.66 -3.54
CA ARG A 245 -13.48 -2.33 -4.17
C ARG A 245 -12.40 -2.29 -5.26
N CYS A 246 -11.25 -2.91 -5.02
CA CYS A 246 -10.16 -2.97 -6.00
C CYS A 246 -10.59 -3.75 -7.24
N LEU A 247 -11.26 -4.89 -7.07
CA LEU A 247 -11.78 -5.68 -8.19
C LEU A 247 -12.80 -4.89 -9.02
N GLU A 248 -13.65 -4.09 -8.37
CA GLU A 248 -14.62 -3.21 -9.03
C GLU A 248 -13.92 -2.11 -9.85
N VAL A 249 -12.87 -1.48 -9.30
CA VAL A 249 -12.05 -0.49 -10.00
C VAL A 249 -11.33 -1.13 -11.21
N LEU A 250 -10.69 -2.28 -11.02
CA LEU A 250 -9.99 -3.00 -12.09
C LEU A 250 -10.92 -3.41 -13.21
N ALA A 251 -12.15 -3.83 -12.90
CA ALA A 251 -13.14 -4.17 -13.91
C ALA A 251 -13.49 -2.97 -14.79
N CYS A 252 -13.69 -1.78 -14.19
CA CYS A 252 -13.95 -0.55 -14.93
C CYS A 252 -12.75 -0.14 -15.81
N MET A 253 -11.54 -0.18 -15.26
CA MET A 253 -10.31 0.14 -15.98
C MET A 253 -10.04 -0.84 -17.13
N GLY A 254 -10.21 -2.14 -16.91
CA GLY A 254 -10.03 -3.16 -17.95
C GLY A 254 -11.08 -3.06 -19.06
N GLU A 255 -12.31 -2.63 -18.74
CA GLU A 255 -13.30 -2.31 -19.76
C GLU A 255 -12.90 -1.11 -20.60
N PHE A 256 -12.43 -0.02 -19.97
CA PHE A 256 -11.90 1.13 -20.69
C PHE A 256 -10.72 0.76 -21.61
N VAL A 257 -9.75 -0.02 -21.14
CA VAL A 257 -8.60 -0.45 -21.97
C VAL A 257 -9.04 -1.24 -23.20
N ARG A 258 -10.07 -2.08 -23.06
CA ARG A 258 -10.57 -2.91 -24.17
C ARG A 258 -11.49 -2.18 -25.13
N ARG A 259 -12.33 -1.26 -24.63
CA ARG A 259 -13.41 -0.63 -25.40
C ARG A 259 -13.18 0.86 -25.68
N GLU A 260 -12.12 1.43 -25.13
CA GLU A 260 -11.78 2.86 -25.19
C GLU A 260 -12.94 3.75 -24.67
N ARG A 261 -13.79 3.16 -23.82
CA ARG A 261 -14.96 3.80 -23.23
C ARG A 261 -15.17 3.28 -21.82
N TRP A 262 -15.38 4.19 -20.87
CA TRP A 262 -15.74 3.83 -19.51
C TRP A 262 -17.14 3.24 -19.45
N PRO A 263 -17.37 2.20 -18.63
CA PRO A 263 -18.71 1.70 -18.43
C PRO A 263 -19.54 2.71 -17.63
N ASP A 264 -20.86 2.73 -17.85
CA ASP A 264 -21.77 3.61 -17.11
C ASP A 264 -21.94 3.15 -15.64
N SER A 265 -21.63 1.88 -15.34
CA SER A 265 -21.67 1.28 -14.00
C SER A 265 -20.62 0.19 -13.85
N VAL A 266 -20.33 -0.20 -12.61
CA VAL A 266 -19.36 -1.27 -12.32
C VAL A 266 -19.78 -2.59 -12.98
N PRO A 267 -18.90 -3.24 -13.78
CA PRO A 267 -19.21 -4.52 -14.39
C PRO A 267 -19.55 -5.60 -13.34
N SER A 268 -20.54 -6.44 -13.65
CA SER A 268 -20.94 -7.53 -12.75
C SER A 268 -19.84 -8.59 -12.59
N VAL A 269 -19.88 -9.36 -11.50
CA VAL A 269 -18.90 -10.45 -11.27
C VAL A 269 -18.93 -11.46 -12.42
N LYS A 270 -20.11 -11.80 -12.93
CA LYS A 270 -20.28 -12.66 -14.11
C LYS A 270 -19.59 -12.07 -15.35
N ARG A 271 -19.72 -10.75 -15.56
CA ARG A 271 -19.06 -10.06 -16.68
C ARG A 271 -17.55 -10.08 -16.52
N MET A 272 -17.05 -9.76 -15.33
CA MET A 272 -15.64 -9.80 -14.97
C MET A 272 -15.04 -11.21 -15.17
N SER A 273 -15.77 -12.26 -14.78
CA SER A 273 -15.38 -13.66 -14.99
C SER A 273 -15.19 -14.01 -16.46
N ILE A 274 -16.13 -13.57 -17.32
CA ILE A 274 -16.02 -13.75 -18.78
C ILE A 274 -14.80 -12.99 -19.32
N ASP A 275 -14.61 -11.75 -18.87
CA ASP A 275 -13.60 -10.86 -19.40
C ASP A 275 -12.18 -11.25 -18.97
N SER A 276 -12.00 -11.76 -17.75
CA SER A 276 -10.70 -12.16 -17.23
C SER A 276 -10.42 -13.66 -17.31
N GLY A 277 -11.39 -14.47 -17.75
CA GLY A 277 -11.30 -15.93 -17.72
C GLY A 277 -11.16 -16.54 -16.32
N GLU A 278 -11.36 -15.76 -15.26
CA GLU A 278 -11.30 -16.25 -13.88
C GLU A 278 -12.66 -16.85 -13.50
N PRO A 279 -12.69 -18.01 -12.83
CA PRO A 279 -13.94 -18.56 -12.31
C PRO A 279 -14.65 -17.58 -11.38
N GLU A 280 -15.97 -17.41 -11.54
CA GLU A 280 -16.79 -16.53 -10.69
C GLU A 280 -16.60 -16.83 -9.18
N ALA A 281 -16.46 -18.10 -8.81
CA ALA A 281 -16.17 -18.50 -7.43
C ALA A 281 -14.85 -17.90 -6.89
N ASN A 282 -13.79 -17.81 -7.71
CA ASN A 282 -12.53 -17.18 -7.30
C ASN A 282 -12.73 -15.68 -7.04
N LEU A 283 -13.45 -14.99 -7.93
CA LEU A 283 -13.76 -13.57 -7.78
C LEU A 283 -14.57 -13.31 -6.51
N ILE A 284 -15.57 -14.15 -6.22
CA ILE A 284 -16.36 -14.07 -4.98
C ILE A 284 -15.46 -14.28 -3.75
N ASN A 285 -14.61 -15.31 -3.78
CA ASN A 285 -13.72 -15.62 -2.66
C ASN A 285 -12.68 -14.52 -2.39
N TRP A 286 -12.23 -13.79 -3.42
CA TRP A 286 -11.40 -12.61 -3.22
C TRP A 286 -12.23 -11.44 -2.65
N ARG A 287 -13.44 -11.20 -3.17
CA ARG A 287 -14.33 -10.11 -2.73
C ARG A 287 -14.72 -10.22 -1.24
N ASP A 288 -14.98 -11.43 -0.74
CA ASP A 288 -15.30 -11.64 0.69
C ASP A 288 -14.07 -11.92 1.56
N SER A 289 -12.88 -11.94 0.95
CA SER A 289 -11.60 -12.22 1.58
C SER A 289 -11.52 -13.60 2.23
N THR A 290 -12.29 -14.59 1.75
CA THR A 290 -12.09 -16.00 2.10
C THR A 290 -10.85 -16.59 1.45
N LYS A 291 -10.42 -16.03 0.32
CA LYS A 291 -9.15 -16.34 -0.35
C LYS A 291 -8.28 -15.09 -0.41
N ALA A 292 -6.98 -15.25 -0.14
CA ALA A 292 -6.02 -14.16 -0.29
C ALA A 292 -5.91 -13.72 -1.77
N PHE A 293 -5.89 -12.40 -1.99
CA PHE A 293 -5.70 -11.81 -3.32
C PHE A 293 -4.24 -11.38 -3.48
N THR A 294 -3.43 -12.25 -4.06
CA THR A 294 -1.97 -12.10 -4.14
C THR A 294 -1.52 -11.18 -5.29
N ARG A 295 -0.25 -10.77 -5.30
CA ARG A 295 0.39 -10.00 -6.37
C ARG A 295 0.28 -10.74 -7.70
N ARG A 296 0.46 -12.07 -7.68
CA ARG A 296 0.32 -12.93 -8.86
C ARG A 296 -1.11 -12.96 -9.38
N ASP A 297 -2.09 -13.03 -8.47
CA ASP A 297 -3.50 -12.99 -8.86
C ASP A 297 -3.87 -11.62 -9.46
N PHE A 298 -3.39 -10.53 -8.87
CA PHE A 298 -3.59 -9.17 -9.41
C PHE A 298 -3.00 -9.01 -10.81
N ALA A 299 -1.73 -9.42 -11.02
CA ALA A 299 -1.08 -9.34 -12.34
C ALA A 299 -1.84 -10.15 -13.39
N ARG A 300 -2.14 -11.43 -13.10
CA ARG A 300 -2.86 -12.33 -14.00
C ARG A 300 -4.24 -11.77 -14.34
N LEU A 301 -4.96 -11.28 -13.34
CA LEU A 301 -6.27 -10.70 -13.52
C LEU A 301 -6.21 -9.46 -14.44
N TRP A 302 -5.27 -8.54 -14.18
CA TRP A 302 -5.09 -7.34 -15.00
C TRP A 302 -4.75 -7.66 -16.46
N GLU A 303 -3.82 -8.58 -16.67
CA GLU A 303 -3.42 -9.04 -18.01
C GLU A 303 -4.61 -9.55 -18.82
N HIS A 304 -5.44 -10.40 -18.21
CA HIS A 304 -6.62 -10.94 -18.88
C HIS A 304 -7.70 -9.87 -19.09
N LEU A 305 -7.97 -9.02 -18.08
CA LEU A 305 -8.95 -7.93 -18.20
C LEU A 305 -8.64 -6.96 -19.33
N CYS A 306 -7.35 -6.76 -19.63
CA CYS A 306 -6.92 -5.83 -20.67
C CYS A 306 -6.66 -6.49 -22.03
N SER A 307 -6.75 -7.82 -22.13
CA SER A 307 -6.53 -8.54 -23.38
C SER A 307 -7.63 -8.21 -24.40
N ARG A 308 -7.25 -7.67 -25.57
CA ARG A 308 -8.16 -7.29 -26.66
C ARG A 308 -8.66 -8.52 -27.44
N GLY A 309 -9.51 -9.35 -26.82
CA GLY A 309 -10.20 -10.45 -27.48
C GLY A 309 -9.30 -11.55 -28.09
N ARG A 310 -9.90 -12.67 -28.51
CA ARG A 310 -9.16 -13.75 -29.19
C ARG A 310 -8.83 -13.29 -30.62
N GLY A 311 -7.55 -12.99 -30.89
CA GLY A 311 -7.05 -12.69 -32.24
C GLY A 311 -6.21 -11.43 -32.37
N SER A 312 -6.19 -10.55 -31.35
CA SER A 312 -5.21 -9.45 -31.30
C SER A 312 -3.89 -9.97 -30.75
N SER A 313 -2.87 -10.07 -31.59
CA SER A 313 -1.49 -10.38 -31.18
C SER A 313 -0.81 -9.23 -30.40
N ARG A 314 -1.49 -8.09 -30.22
CA ARG A 314 -0.96 -7.01 -29.38
C ARG A 314 -1.14 -7.34 -27.91
N HIS A 315 -0.02 -7.56 -27.23
CA HIS A 315 0.07 -7.56 -25.77
C HIS A 315 -0.54 -6.28 -25.20
N CYS A 316 -1.16 -6.38 -24.03
CA CYS A 316 -1.66 -5.20 -23.32
C CYS A 316 -0.49 -4.25 -23.03
N GLU A 317 -0.56 -3.03 -23.58
CA GLU A 317 0.44 -1.98 -23.32
C GLU A 317 0.17 -1.25 -21.99
N ALA A 318 -1.04 -1.34 -21.44
CA ALA A 318 -1.40 -0.65 -20.21
C ALA A 318 -0.75 -1.34 -18.99
N PRO A 319 0.15 -0.65 -18.25
CA PRO A 319 0.78 -1.23 -17.08
C PRO A 319 -0.28 -1.51 -15.99
N PRO A 320 -0.13 -2.60 -15.21
CA PRO A 320 -1.00 -2.83 -14.06
C PRO A 320 -0.94 -1.64 -13.08
N PRO A 321 -2.07 -1.21 -12.49
CA PRO A 321 -2.08 -0.12 -11.52
C PRO A 321 -1.57 -0.62 -10.16
N TRP A 322 -0.29 -0.99 -10.10
CA TRP A 322 0.36 -1.54 -8.91
C TRP A 322 0.22 -0.67 -7.66
N PRO A 323 0.31 0.68 -7.73
CA PRO A 323 0.09 1.52 -6.56
C PRO A 323 -1.29 1.29 -5.90
N LEU A 324 -2.33 1.09 -6.71
CA LEU A 324 -3.68 0.76 -6.23
C LEU A 324 -3.72 -0.59 -5.49
N TYR A 325 -2.99 -1.60 -6.01
CA TYR A 325 -2.87 -2.90 -5.35
C TYR A 325 -2.17 -2.79 -3.99
N VAL A 326 -1.08 -2.03 -3.92
CA VAL A 326 -0.34 -1.81 -2.68
C VAL A 326 -1.25 -1.18 -1.63
N ALA A 327 -1.94 -0.10 -2.00
CA ALA A 327 -2.85 0.58 -1.12
C ALA A 327 -3.99 -0.34 -0.65
N THR A 328 -4.57 -1.12 -1.57
CA THR A 328 -5.59 -2.15 -1.28
C THR A 328 -5.16 -3.13 -0.20
N VAL A 329 -3.96 -3.72 -0.35
CA VAL A 329 -3.42 -4.69 0.61
C VAL A 329 -3.18 -4.03 1.98
N LEU A 330 -2.66 -2.81 1.98
CA LEU A 330 -2.36 -2.07 3.20
C LEU A 330 -3.62 -1.65 3.96
N TRP A 331 -4.67 -1.18 3.29
CA TRP A 331 -5.96 -0.93 3.95
C TRP A 331 -6.63 -2.21 4.39
N GLN A 332 -6.61 -3.28 3.60
CA GLN A 332 -7.21 -4.56 4.01
C GLN A 332 -6.62 -5.03 5.34
N LYS A 333 -5.30 -4.88 5.50
CA LYS A 333 -4.62 -5.27 6.74
C LYS A 333 -4.86 -4.30 7.90
N SER A 334 -4.88 -3.00 7.63
CA SER A 334 -4.87 -1.96 8.66
C SER A 334 -6.28 -1.56 9.09
N LEU A 335 -7.22 -1.51 8.15
CA LEU A 335 -8.58 -1.02 8.33
C LEU A 335 -9.61 -2.15 8.37
N SER A 336 -9.25 -3.38 8.06
CA SER A 336 -10.14 -4.54 8.16
C SER A 336 -9.48 -5.75 8.83
N PRO A 337 -8.85 -5.58 10.02
CA PRO A 337 -8.19 -6.68 10.69
C PRO A 337 -9.19 -7.78 11.08
N THR A 338 -8.78 -9.03 10.84
CA THR A 338 -9.49 -10.21 11.33
C THR A 338 -8.84 -10.68 12.64
N SER A 339 -9.63 -10.83 13.69
CA SER A 339 -9.20 -11.36 14.99
C SER A 339 -9.08 -12.89 14.94
N LYS A 340 -8.52 -13.48 16.01
CA LYS A 340 -8.24 -14.92 16.10
C LYS A 340 -9.50 -15.79 16.07
N ASP A 341 -10.62 -15.27 16.56
CA ASP A 341 -11.94 -15.90 16.54
C ASP A 341 -12.67 -15.72 15.19
N GLY A 342 -12.04 -15.08 14.21
CA GLY A 342 -12.61 -14.82 12.89
C GLY A 342 -13.47 -13.57 12.79
N SER A 343 -13.68 -12.84 13.90
CA SER A 343 -14.38 -11.55 13.85
C SER A 343 -13.56 -10.52 13.04
N ARG A 344 -14.25 -9.56 12.39
CA ARG A 344 -13.59 -8.49 11.63
C ARG A 344 -13.97 -7.14 12.21
N SER A 345 -12.97 -6.33 12.53
CA SER A 345 -13.17 -4.90 12.83
C SER A 345 -12.98 -4.11 11.55
N ILE A 346 -13.82 -3.11 11.30
CA ILE A 346 -13.75 -2.28 10.11
C ILE A 346 -13.63 -0.82 10.54
N PHE A 347 -12.56 -0.17 10.10
CA PHE A 347 -12.27 1.23 10.39
C PHE A 347 -12.53 2.05 9.12
N VAL A 348 -13.42 3.03 9.21
CA VAL A 348 -13.70 3.98 8.12
C VAL A 348 -12.79 5.19 8.34
N VAL A 349 -11.88 5.46 7.40
CA VAL A 349 -10.82 6.49 7.54
C VAL A 349 -10.82 7.37 6.29
N ASP A 350 -11.86 8.18 6.12
CA ASP A 350 -11.95 9.06 4.95
C ASP A 350 -11.26 10.41 5.22
N ASP A 351 -11.76 11.19 6.19
CA ASP A 351 -11.30 12.56 6.44
C ASP A 351 -9.80 12.69 6.69
N TRP A 352 -9.21 11.76 7.44
CA TRP A 352 -7.78 11.79 7.74
C TRP A 352 -6.93 11.56 6.48
N TYR A 353 -7.29 10.55 5.68
CA TYR A 353 -6.58 10.26 4.44
C TYR A 353 -6.68 11.43 3.45
N LEU A 354 -7.87 12.03 3.34
CA LEU A 354 -8.12 13.19 2.48
C LEU A 354 -7.30 14.42 2.90
N GLY A 355 -7.10 14.63 4.20
CA GLY A 355 -6.22 15.68 4.71
C GLY A 355 -4.78 15.52 4.20
N TRP A 356 -4.21 14.32 4.30
CA TRP A 356 -2.88 14.03 3.75
C TRP A 356 -2.82 14.17 2.24
N TRP A 357 -3.85 13.73 1.55
CA TRP A 357 -3.93 13.84 0.09
C TRP A 357 -3.89 15.29 -0.35
N ARG A 358 -4.67 16.19 0.26
CA ARG A 358 -4.66 17.63 -0.04
C ARG A 358 -3.28 18.25 0.16
N THR A 359 -2.64 17.98 1.31
CA THR A 359 -1.29 18.47 1.61
C THR A 359 -0.27 18.08 0.53
N HIS A 360 -0.29 16.82 0.08
CA HIS A 360 0.63 16.36 -0.96
C HIS A 360 0.22 16.83 -2.35
N TYR A 361 -1.07 16.98 -2.63
CA TYR A 361 -1.57 17.57 -3.87
C TYR A 361 -1.06 19.00 -4.03
N ASP A 362 -1.25 19.86 -3.03
CA ASP A 362 -0.80 21.26 -3.07
C ASP A 362 0.71 21.35 -3.25
N THR A 363 1.47 20.51 -2.54
CA THR A 363 2.93 20.46 -2.64
C THR A 363 3.40 20.03 -4.03
N LEU A 364 2.81 18.95 -4.58
CA LEU A 364 3.25 18.38 -5.84
C LEU A 364 2.76 19.18 -7.06
N ALA A 365 1.57 19.77 -6.98
CA ALA A 365 1.06 20.70 -7.99
C ALA A 365 2.01 21.91 -8.11
N ALA A 366 2.48 22.46 -6.99
CA ALA A 366 3.46 23.54 -6.98
C ALA A 366 4.82 23.15 -7.61
N THR A 367 5.17 21.86 -7.62
CA THR A 367 6.40 21.35 -8.24
C THR A 367 6.21 20.88 -9.69
N GLY A 368 5.02 21.05 -10.28
CA GLY A 368 4.75 20.77 -11.68
C GLY A 368 4.01 19.46 -11.98
N CYS A 369 3.51 18.73 -10.97
CA CYS A 369 2.55 17.65 -11.23
C CYS A 369 1.27 18.23 -11.83
N ALA A 370 0.97 17.87 -13.08
CA ALA A 370 -0.21 18.35 -13.79
C ALA A 370 -1.36 17.34 -13.69
N PHE A 371 -2.57 17.89 -13.71
CA PHE A 371 -3.83 17.15 -13.78
C PHE A 371 -4.67 17.75 -14.91
N GLY A 372 -5.61 16.96 -15.43
CA GLY A 372 -6.51 17.40 -16.47
C GLY A 372 -7.73 18.10 -15.91
N THR A 373 -8.67 18.37 -16.80
CA THR A 373 -9.95 19.02 -16.48
C THR A 373 -11.14 18.14 -16.84
N SER A 374 -10.89 16.90 -17.29
CA SER A 374 -11.98 15.99 -17.64
C SER A 374 -12.62 15.46 -16.35
N PRO A 375 -13.96 15.45 -16.24
CA PRO A 375 -14.62 14.90 -15.08
C PRO A 375 -14.38 13.39 -14.99
N TRP A 376 -14.39 12.87 -13.76
CA TRP A 376 -14.24 11.43 -13.55
C TRP A 376 -15.43 10.64 -14.11
N PRO A 377 -15.19 9.45 -14.67
CA PRO A 377 -16.24 8.56 -15.17
C PRO A 377 -17.31 8.20 -14.13
N PRO A 378 -18.58 8.02 -14.54
CA PRO A 378 -19.68 7.66 -13.63
C PRO A 378 -19.43 6.38 -12.82
N CYS A 379 -18.72 5.42 -13.39
CA CYS A 379 -18.34 4.18 -12.71
C CYS A 379 -17.43 4.40 -11.49
N PHE A 380 -16.89 5.60 -11.28
CA PHE A 380 -16.13 5.96 -10.08
C PHE A 380 -16.84 7.00 -9.20
N THR A 381 -17.98 7.56 -9.64
CA THR A 381 -18.77 8.52 -8.85
C THR A 381 -19.93 7.86 -8.13
N ALA A 382 -20.51 6.80 -8.69
CA ALA A 382 -21.52 5.95 -8.05
C ALA A 382 -20.92 4.94 -7.04
N VAL A 383 -19.59 4.95 -6.91
CA VAL A 383 -18.78 4.04 -6.08
C VAL A 383 -18.57 4.70 -4.74
#